data_AF-A0A069PCZ0-F1
#
_entry.id   AF-A0A069PCZ0-F1
#
_cell.length_a   1.000
_cell.length_b   1.000
_cell.length_c   1.000
_cell.angle_alpha   90.00
_cell.angle_beta   90.00
_cell.angle_gamma   90.00
#
_symmetry.space_group_name_H-M   'P 1'
#
loop_
_entity.id
_entity.type
_entity.pdbx_description
1 polymer ?
#
loop_
_entity_poly.entity_id
_entity_poly.type
_entity_poly.pdbx_seq_one_letter_code
_entity_poly.pdbx_strand_id
1 'polypeptide(L)'
;MGRGNKGGTVSLVDFAADTGASDRLKKAIMATEPNLAERLELLRKAALECGSALVTAILGATNQQGGYKADLGLDEFLNLLRQYRPRIIYLHAEEFDAEKNLLSELSIVDEDGNEPLSKNSQFKTQIKKWAKKNGQISLFLASFMMDGVLHVVWEQPTWIDEFEAQAKELDSSLTEERRRMDDQKKKAERARFGDVARELCKHPRFNASRWSFEKREYLAKSLFPELDDSEIRIMVEEATNMSWIQG
;
A
#
# COMPACT_ATOMS: atom_id res chain seq x y z
N MET A 1 6.85 11.66 2.24
CA MET A 1 8.07 10.93 1.82
C MET A 1 7.63 9.85 0.85
N GLY A 2 7.89 10.02 -0.44
CA GLY A 2 7.42 9.12 -1.49
C GLY A 2 8.38 7.93 -1.69
N ARG A 3 7.81 6.74 -1.86
CA ARG A 3 8.42 5.56 -2.46
C ARG A 3 7.38 5.07 -3.47
N GLY A 4 7.60 4.99 -4.77
CA GLY A 4 8.78 4.49 -5.46
C GLY A 4 8.47 3.09 -5.97
N ASN A 5 7.45 2.94 -6.82
CA ASN A 5 7.06 1.65 -7.37
C ASN A 5 7.95 1.32 -8.58
N LYS A 6 8.72 0.23 -8.48
CA LYS A 6 9.56 -0.31 -9.54
C LYS A 6 8.75 -1.35 -10.32
N GLY A 7 8.14 -0.94 -11.43
CA GLY A 7 7.53 -1.83 -12.41
C GLY A 7 8.24 -1.68 -13.76
N GLY A 8 8.70 -2.79 -14.32
CA GLY A 8 9.58 -2.85 -15.49
C GLY A 8 9.13 -2.05 -16.70
N THR A 9 10.09 -1.38 -17.33
CA THR A 9 10.00 -0.82 -18.68
C THR A 9 9.71 -1.92 -19.69
N VAL A 10 8.52 -1.88 -20.30
CA VAL A 10 8.28 -2.53 -21.59
C VAL A 10 8.32 -1.44 -22.67
N SER A 11 9.20 -1.67 -23.64
CA SER A 11 9.55 -0.77 -24.73
C SER A 11 8.37 -0.47 -25.66
N LEU A 12 8.44 0.70 -26.29
CA LEU A 12 7.41 1.43 -27.03
C LEU A 12 7.17 0.90 -28.46
N VAL A 13 7.26 -0.41 -28.67
CA VAL A 13 7.04 -1.04 -29.98
C VAL A 13 6.23 -2.29 -29.75
N ASP A 14 4.91 -2.14 -29.75
CA ASP A 14 3.92 -3.10 -30.25
C ASP A 14 2.53 -2.47 -30.09
N PHE A 15 2.22 -1.57 -31.01
CA PHE A 15 0.93 -0.89 -31.13
C PHE A 15 0.25 -1.39 -32.39
N ALA A 16 -0.68 -2.34 -32.28
CA ALA A 16 -1.83 -2.51 -33.16
C ALA A 16 -2.64 -3.74 -32.74
N ALA A 17 -3.95 -3.56 -32.58
CA ALA A 17 -4.97 -4.60 -32.45
C ALA A 17 -4.97 -5.41 -31.15
N ASP A 18 -5.42 -4.80 -30.05
CA ASP A 18 -6.06 -5.58 -28.98
C ASP A 18 -7.56 -5.25 -28.90
N THR A 19 -8.34 -5.94 -29.73
CA THR A 19 -9.81 -5.96 -29.67
C THR A 19 -10.33 -6.53 -28.34
N GLY A 20 -9.49 -7.22 -27.57
CA GLY A 20 -9.81 -7.73 -26.24
C GLY A 20 -9.93 -6.63 -25.18
N ALA A 21 -9.23 -5.52 -25.32
CA ALA A 21 -9.36 -4.37 -24.42
C ALA A 21 -10.75 -3.70 -24.54
N SER A 22 -11.33 -3.70 -25.74
CA SER A 22 -12.69 -3.19 -26.00
C SER A 22 -13.77 -4.08 -25.38
N ASP A 23 -13.61 -5.41 -25.46
CA ASP A 23 -14.59 -6.35 -24.90
C ASP A 23 -14.48 -6.49 -23.38
N ARG A 24 -13.28 -6.32 -22.79
CA ARG A 24 -13.10 -6.21 -21.33
C ARG A 24 -13.77 -4.95 -20.78
N LEU A 25 -13.56 -3.80 -21.42
CA LEU A 25 -14.23 -2.55 -21.09
C LEU A 25 -15.76 -2.64 -21.21
N LYS A 26 -16.30 -3.31 -22.25
CA LYS A 26 -17.75 -3.54 -22.37
C LYS A 26 -18.30 -4.41 -21.25
N LYS A 27 -17.58 -5.46 -20.86
CA LYS A 27 -17.99 -6.36 -19.79
C LYS A 27 -17.95 -5.67 -18.42
N ALA A 28 -16.97 -4.80 -18.18
CA ALA A 28 -16.87 -3.98 -16.97
C ALA A 28 -18.00 -2.94 -16.85
N ILE A 29 -18.40 -2.34 -17.97
CA ILE A 29 -19.54 -1.40 -18.05
C ILE A 29 -20.86 -2.06 -17.59
N MET A 30 -21.06 -3.35 -17.87
CA MET A 30 -22.30 -4.06 -17.52
C MET A 30 -22.41 -4.47 -16.04
N ALA A 31 -21.32 -4.46 -15.28
CA ALA A 31 -21.28 -4.95 -13.91
C ALA A 31 -21.28 -3.83 -12.85
N THR A 32 -21.06 -2.57 -13.25
CA THR A 32 -20.83 -1.43 -12.34
C THR A 32 -22.15 -0.91 -11.76
N GLU A 33 -22.13 -0.23 -10.60
CA GLU A 33 -23.23 0.67 -10.25
C GLU A 33 -23.55 1.57 -11.45
N PRO A 34 -24.83 1.71 -11.85
CA PRO A 34 -25.22 2.26 -13.14
C PRO A 34 -24.53 3.60 -13.44
N ASN A 35 -24.28 4.41 -12.42
CA ASN A 35 -23.76 5.76 -12.55
C ASN A 35 -22.37 5.85 -13.21
N LEU A 36 -21.36 5.06 -12.84
CA LEU A 36 -19.98 5.34 -13.32
C LEU A 36 -19.72 4.84 -14.75
N ALA A 37 -20.24 3.66 -15.08
CA ALA A 37 -20.17 3.11 -16.42
C ALA A 37 -21.00 3.94 -17.42
N GLU A 38 -22.18 4.40 -17.01
CA GLU A 38 -22.99 5.33 -17.81
C GLU A 38 -22.26 6.66 -18.02
N ARG A 39 -21.60 7.20 -17.00
CA ARG A 39 -20.80 8.43 -17.10
C ARG A 39 -19.61 8.28 -18.04
N LEU A 40 -18.91 7.15 -18.01
CA LEU A 40 -17.86 6.86 -18.97
C LEU A 40 -18.41 6.78 -20.40
N GLU A 41 -19.59 6.20 -20.57
CA GLU A 41 -20.25 6.10 -21.87
C GLU A 41 -20.74 7.47 -22.36
N LEU A 42 -21.22 8.35 -21.47
CA LEU A 42 -21.54 9.74 -21.79
C LEU A 42 -20.32 10.50 -22.31
N LEU A 43 -19.17 10.34 -21.66
CA LEU A 43 -17.91 10.91 -22.13
C LEU A 43 -17.52 10.37 -23.52
N ARG A 44 -17.65 9.06 -23.75
CA ARG A 44 -17.34 8.44 -25.04
C ARG A 44 -18.21 8.97 -26.17
N LYS A 45 -19.52 9.09 -25.91
CA LYS A 45 -20.47 9.67 -26.87
C LYS A 45 -20.13 11.12 -27.17
N ALA A 46 -19.88 11.93 -26.15
CA ALA A 46 -19.51 13.34 -26.34
C ALA A 46 -18.18 13.49 -27.11
N ALA A 47 -17.19 12.66 -26.84
CA ALA A 47 -15.93 12.63 -27.58
C ALA A 47 -16.15 12.31 -29.06
N LEU A 48 -16.97 11.30 -29.35
CA LEU A 48 -17.31 10.89 -30.72
C LEU A 48 -18.07 12.00 -31.46
N GLU A 49 -19.07 12.62 -30.83
CA GLU A 49 -19.82 13.75 -31.36
C GLU A 49 -18.93 14.95 -31.70
N CYS A 50 -17.85 15.15 -30.93
CA CYS A 50 -16.89 16.23 -31.15
C CYS A 50 -15.80 15.89 -32.19
N GLY A 51 -15.75 14.64 -32.67
CA GLY A 51 -14.67 14.17 -33.54
C GLY A 51 -13.32 14.01 -32.81
N SER A 52 -13.35 13.86 -31.49
CA SER A 52 -12.18 13.67 -30.65
C SER A 52 -11.73 12.20 -30.64
N ALA A 53 -10.43 11.97 -30.75
CA ALA A 53 -9.84 10.66 -30.52
C ALA A 53 -9.68 10.39 -29.01
N LEU A 54 -10.18 9.25 -28.55
CA LEU A 54 -9.92 8.74 -27.20
C LEU A 54 -8.62 7.94 -27.20
N VAL A 55 -7.66 8.36 -26.40
CA VAL A 55 -6.36 7.70 -26.26
C VAL A 55 -6.23 7.17 -24.85
N THR A 56 -6.02 5.86 -24.71
CA THR A 56 -5.78 5.24 -23.41
C THR A 56 -4.48 5.79 -22.81
N ALA A 57 -4.58 6.37 -21.62
CA ALA A 57 -3.47 6.90 -20.87
C ALA A 57 -3.05 5.94 -19.75
N ILE A 58 -1.75 5.86 -19.51
CA ILE A 58 -1.19 5.20 -18.33
C ILE A 58 -0.88 6.31 -17.34
N LEU A 59 -1.42 6.21 -16.12
CA LEU A 59 -1.05 7.11 -15.04
C LEU A 59 0.41 6.86 -14.66
N GLY A 60 1.30 7.78 -15.06
CA GLY A 60 2.67 7.79 -14.57
C GLY A 60 2.73 8.32 -13.14
N ALA A 61 3.66 7.79 -12.33
CA ALA A 61 4.00 8.40 -11.04
C ALA A 61 4.50 9.83 -11.30
N THR A 62 3.65 10.82 -11.03
CA THR A 62 3.95 12.23 -11.30
C THR A 62 4.90 12.75 -10.23
N ASN A 63 6.20 12.72 -10.53
CA ASN A 63 7.21 13.47 -9.77
C ASN A 63 7.33 14.93 -10.21
N GLN A 64 6.34 15.50 -10.92
CA GLN A 64 6.51 16.82 -11.55
C GLN A 64 5.38 17.79 -11.20
N GLN A 65 5.73 18.69 -10.27
CA GLN A 65 5.24 20.08 -10.26
C GLN A 65 5.57 20.70 -11.62
N GLY A 66 4.60 21.23 -12.37
CA GLY A 66 4.94 22.00 -13.58
C GLY A 66 3.83 22.38 -14.56
N GLY A 67 2.65 21.76 -14.54
CA GLY A 67 1.55 22.11 -15.44
C GLY A 67 0.39 22.78 -14.71
N TYR A 68 -0.26 23.77 -15.35
CA TYR A 68 -1.56 24.25 -14.89
C TYR A 68 -2.60 23.14 -15.09
N LYS A 69 -3.32 22.80 -14.03
CA LYS A 69 -4.36 21.77 -14.02
C LYS A 69 -5.67 22.38 -13.54
N ALA A 70 -6.76 22.08 -14.23
CA ALA A 70 -8.12 22.42 -13.81
C ALA A 70 -8.88 21.12 -13.57
N ASP A 71 -9.26 20.88 -12.30
CA ASP A 71 -10.15 19.78 -11.91
C ASP A 71 -11.60 20.22 -12.07
N LEU A 72 -12.37 19.44 -12.82
CA LEU A 72 -13.72 19.77 -13.25
C LEU A 72 -14.71 18.68 -12.88
N GLY A 73 -15.96 19.07 -12.64
CA GLY A 73 -17.08 18.12 -12.64
C GLY A 73 -17.34 17.58 -14.04
N LEU A 74 -17.97 16.40 -14.13
CA LEU A 74 -18.26 15.77 -15.43
C LEU A 74 -19.06 16.68 -16.37
N ASP A 75 -20.11 17.34 -15.89
CA ASP A 75 -20.93 18.20 -16.75
C ASP A 75 -20.15 19.40 -17.31
N GLU A 76 -19.30 20.01 -16.49
CA GLU A 76 -18.41 21.10 -16.90
C GLU A 76 -17.39 20.61 -17.93
N PHE A 77 -16.79 19.45 -17.68
CA PHE A 77 -15.86 18.81 -18.61
C PHE A 77 -16.51 18.52 -19.96
N LEU A 78 -17.72 17.95 -19.97
CA LEU A 78 -18.47 17.65 -21.19
C LEU A 78 -18.87 18.93 -21.95
N ASN A 79 -19.22 20.00 -21.24
CA ASN A 79 -19.53 21.28 -21.86
C ASN A 79 -18.30 21.90 -22.52
N LEU A 80 -17.14 21.90 -21.85
CA LEU A 80 -15.89 22.34 -22.46
C LEU A 80 -15.50 21.46 -23.64
N LEU A 81 -15.67 20.14 -23.52
CA LEU A 81 -15.38 19.22 -24.61
C LEU A 81 -16.17 19.59 -25.88
N ARG A 82 -17.47 19.87 -25.74
CA ARG A 82 -18.35 20.27 -26.85
C ARG A 82 -18.00 21.62 -27.45
N GLN A 83 -17.59 22.57 -26.61
CA GLN A 83 -17.23 23.93 -27.03
C GLN A 83 -15.89 23.96 -27.77
N TYR A 84 -14.88 23.29 -27.22
CA TYR A 84 -13.50 23.39 -27.70
C TYR A 84 -13.14 22.30 -28.72
N ARG A 85 -13.86 21.18 -28.74
CA ARG A 85 -13.63 20.04 -29.65
C ARG A 85 -12.16 19.65 -29.74
N PRO A 86 -11.50 19.30 -28.62
CA PRO A 86 -10.12 18.88 -28.61
C PRO A 86 -9.93 17.67 -29.53
N ARG A 87 -8.81 17.60 -30.23
CA ARG A 87 -8.53 16.46 -31.13
C ARG A 87 -8.26 15.17 -30.38
N ILE A 88 -7.72 15.27 -29.16
CA ILE A 88 -7.29 14.15 -28.34
C ILE A 88 -7.83 14.34 -26.93
N ILE A 89 -8.38 13.26 -26.37
CA ILE A 89 -8.73 13.13 -24.97
C ILE A 89 -7.98 11.91 -24.44
N TYR A 90 -7.19 12.13 -23.40
CA TYR A 90 -6.51 11.08 -22.65
C TYR A 90 -7.50 10.47 -21.67
N LEU A 91 -7.72 9.16 -21.75
CA LEU A 91 -8.65 8.42 -20.89
C LEU A 91 -7.91 7.31 -20.17
N HIS A 92 -8.07 7.27 -18.86
CA HIS A 92 -7.64 6.18 -18.01
C HIS A 92 -8.86 5.60 -17.29
N ALA A 93 -8.98 4.28 -17.24
CA ALA A 93 -10.03 3.60 -16.50
C ALA A 93 -9.44 2.35 -15.87
N GLU A 94 -9.73 2.15 -14.58
CA GLU A 94 -9.27 0.99 -13.82
C GLU A 94 -10.45 0.08 -13.49
N GLU A 95 -10.21 -1.22 -13.65
CA GLU A 95 -11.10 -2.25 -13.16
C GLU A 95 -10.71 -2.61 -11.72
N PHE A 96 -11.71 -2.75 -10.87
CA PHE A 96 -11.54 -3.16 -9.50
C PHE A 96 -11.18 -4.64 -9.40
N ASP A 97 -10.17 -4.95 -8.60
CA ASP A 97 -9.78 -6.29 -8.21
C ASP A 97 -9.55 -6.29 -6.70
N ALA A 98 -10.48 -6.87 -5.94
CA ALA A 98 -10.46 -6.84 -4.49
C ALA A 98 -9.15 -7.33 -3.89
N GLU A 99 -8.47 -8.30 -4.50
CA GLU A 99 -7.21 -8.82 -3.99
C GLU A 99 -6.07 -7.86 -4.29
N LYS A 100 -5.94 -7.42 -5.55
CA LYS A 100 -4.85 -6.49 -5.93
C LYS A 100 -4.98 -5.14 -5.26
N ASN A 101 -6.18 -4.58 -5.24
CA ASN A 101 -6.44 -3.28 -4.60
C ASN A 101 -6.24 -3.36 -3.09
N LEU A 102 -6.60 -4.47 -2.44
CA LEU A 102 -6.36 -4.60 -1.00
C LEU A 102 -4.85 -4.73 -0.73
N LEU A 103 -4.13 -5.53 -1.52
CA LEU A 103 -2.67 -5.65 -1.40
C LEU A 103 -1.93 -4.33 -1.62
N SER A 104 -2.42 -3.45 -2.50
CA SER A 104 -1.79 -2.14 -2.71
C SER A 104 -1.98 -1.17 -1.55
N GLU A 105 -3.03 -1.36 -0.73
CA GLU A 105 -3.30 -0.53 0.45
C GLU A 105 -2.54 -1.01 1.69
N LEU A 106 -2.09 -2.27 1.72
CA LEU A 106 -1.39 -2.82 2.88
C LEU A 106 0.08 -2.37 2.90
N SER A 107 0.52 -1.88 4.06
CA SER A 107 1.91 -1.50 4.31
C SER A 107 2.80 -2.71 4.63
N ILE A 108 2.17 -3.81 5.03
CA ILE A 108 2.84 -5.05 5.40
C ILE A 108 3.15 -5.83 4.13
N VAL A 109 4.44 -6.03 3.88
CA VAL A 109 4.93 -6.93 2.83
C VAL A 109 5.10 -8.32 3.45
N ASP A 110 4.77 -9.37 2.68
CA ASP A 110 5.17 -10.74 2.99
C ASP A 110 6.71 -10.80 3.08
N GLU A 111 7.25 -10.57 4.28
CA GLU A 111 8.67 -10.73 4.58
C GLU A 111 8.96 -12.20 4.95
N ASP A 112 10.15 -12.67 4.54
CA ASP A 112 10.63 -14.02 4.84
C ASP A 112 10.54 -14.32 6.34
N GLY A 113 9.69 -15.28 6.70
CA GLY A 113 9.47 -15.73 8.08
C GLY A 113 8.07 -15.47 8.64
N ASN A 114 7.22 -14.70 7.95
CA ASN A 114 5.83 -14.49 8.36
C ASN A 114 4.85 -15.42 7.63
N GLU A 115 3.70 -15.66 8.26
CA GLU A 115 2.61 -16.36 7.57
C GLU A 115 2.12 -15.48 6.41
N PRO A 116 2.00 -16.04 5.19
CA PRO A 116 1.54 -15.28 4.03
C PRO A 116 0.21 -14.58 4.31
N LEU A 117 0.06 -13.32 3.87
CA LEU A 117 -1.21 -12.59 3.97
C LEU A 117 -2.38 -13.39 3.39
N SER A 118 -2.11 -14.18 2.35
CA SER A 118 -3.07 -15.10 1.73
C SER A 118 -3.63 -16.17 2.66
N LYS A 119 -3.06 -16.39 3.85
CA LYS A 119 -3.61 -17.29 4.89
C LYS A 119 -4.37 -16.55 5.99
N ASN A 120 -4.16 -15.25 6.14
CA ASN A 120 -4.83 -14.45 7.15
C ASN A 120 -6.36 -14.45 6.94
N SER A 121 -7.10 -14.77 7.99
CA SER A 121 -8.56 -14.91 7.92
C SER A 121 -9.29 -13.58 7.70
N GLN A 122 -8.77 -12.48 8.25
CA GLN A 122 -9.32 -11.13 8.07
C GLN A 122 -9.12 -10.68 6.62
N PHE A 123 -7.93 -10.90 6.06
CA PHE A 123 -7.63 -10.63 4.65
C PHE A 123 -8.57 -11.37 3.70
N LYS A 124 -8.74 -12.69 3.88
CA LYS A 124 -9.70 -13.48 3.08
C LYS A 124 -11.13 -13.00 3.21
N THR A 125 -11.53 -12.57 4.41
CA THR A 125 -12.88 -12.09 4.67
C THR A 125 -13.14 -10.79 3.91
N GLN A 126 -12.17 -9.86 3.90
CA GLN A 126 -12.28 -8.62 3.14
C GLN A 126 -12.33 -8.86 1.64
N ILE A 127 -11.47 -9.73 1.09
CA ILE A 127 -11.54 -10.10 -0.33
C ILE A 127 -12.92 -10.65 -0.69
N LYS A 128 -13.46 -11.57 0.12
CA LYS A 128 -14.80 -12.14 -0.13
C LYS A 128 -15.90 -11.09 -0.10
N LYS A 129 -15.82 -10.12 0.81
CA LYS A 129 -16.80 -9.04 0.93
C LYS A 129 -16.86 -8.19 -0.35
N TRP A 130 -15.69 -7.88 -0.90
CA TRP A 130 -15.53 -6.99 -2.06
C TRP A 130 -15.49 -7.71 -3.40
N ALA A 131 -15.40 -9.05 -3.42
CA ALA A 131 -15.38 -9.86 -4.64
C ALA A 131 -16.57 -9.61 -5.58
N LYS A 132 -17.73 -9.23 -5.05
CA LYS A 132 -18.92 -8.85 -5.84
C LYS A 132 -18.71 -7.61 -6.71
N LYS A 133 -17.70 -6.79 -6.40
CA LYS A 133 -17.32 -5.57 -7.14
C LYS A 133 -16.20 -5.83 -8.15
N ASN A 134 -15.64 -7.04 -8.21
CA ASN A 134 -14.55 -7.35 -9.13
C ASN A 134 -14.97 -7.17 -10.59
N GLY A 135 -14.08 -6.58 -11.39
CA GLY A 135 -14.32 -6.25 -12.80
C GLY A 135 -15.25 -5.05 -13.02
N GLN A 136 -15.76 -4.42 -11.97
CA GLN A 136 -16.43 -3.11 -12.10
C GLN A 136 -15.39 -2.02 -12.26
N ILE A 137 -15.76 -0.89 -12.89
CA ILE A 137 -14.86 0.26 -12.97
C ILE A 137 -14.75 0.89 -11.56
N SER A 138 -13.53 0.94 -11.01
CA SER A 138 -13.23 1.59 -9.73
C SER A 138 -12.87 3.06 -9.88
N LEU A 139 -12.39 3.44 -11.06
CA LEU A 139 -11.91 4.78 -11.33
C LEU A 139 -11.97 5.04 -12.84
N PHE A 140 -12.37 6.24 -13.24
CA PHE A 140 -11.92 6.77 -14.52
C PHE A 140 -11.42 8.20 -14.37
N LEU A 141 -10.44 8.52 -15.20
CA LEU A 141 -9.89 9.85 -15.36
C LEU A 141 -9.87 10.18 -16.84
N ALA A 142 -10.42 11.33 -17.21
CA ALA A 142 -10.30 11.84 -18.56
C ALA A 142 -9.69 13.24 -18.56
N SER A 143 -8.88 13.54 -19.56
CA SER A 143 -8.22 14.83 -19.65
C SER A 143 -7.94 15.27 -21.07
N PHE A 144 -7.90 16.57 -21.29
CA PHE A 144 -7.40 17.17 -22.52
C PHE A 144 -6.64 18.46 -22.20
N MET A 145 -5.72 18.83 -23.07
CA MET A 145 -4.96 20.06 -22.95
C MET A 145 -5.60 21.15 -23.80
N MET A 146 -5.78 22.33 -23.22
CA MET A 146 -6.27 23.52 -23.91
C MET A 146 -5.58 24.75 -23.30
N ASP A 147 -5.04 25.62 -24.15
CA ASP A 147 -4.30 26.84 -23.76
C ASP A 147 -3.22 26.62 -22.69
N GLY A 148 -2.52 25.47 -22.76
CA GLY A 148 -1.47 25.11 -21.80
C GLY A 148 -1.99 24.63 -20.43
N VAL A 149 -3.30 24.48 -20.27
CA VAL A 149 -3.96 23.95 -19.07
C VAL A 149 -4.48 22.54 -19.34
N LEU A 150 -4.14 21.61 -18.45
CA LEU A 150 -4.68 20.26 -18.44
C LEU A 150 -6.02 20.26 -17.71
N HIS A 151 -7.11 20.09 -18.45
CA HIS A 151 -8.45 19.98 -17.90
C HIS A 151 -8.70 18.51 -17.59
N VAL A 152 -9.11 18.20 -16.37
CA VAL A 152 -9.23 16.83 -15.87
C VAL A 152 -10.58 16.64 -15.23
N VAL A 153 -11.22 15.52 -15.54
CA VAL A 153 -12.33 14.95 -14.76
C VAL A 153 -11.85 13.63 -14.17
N TRP A 154 -12.15 13.43 -12.90
CA TRP A 154 -11.93 12.18 -12.17
C TRP A 154 -13.27 11.78 -11.58
N GLU A 155 -13.66 10.53 -11.77
CA GLU A 155 -14.84 9.97 -11.11
C GLU A 155 -14.53 8.59 -10.51
N GLN A 156 -15.02 8.36 -9.30
CA GLN A 156 -14.96 7.09 -8.60
C GLN A 156 -16.34 6.73 -8.06
N PRO A 157 -16.69 5.45 -7.91
CA PRO A 157 -17.95 5.05 -7.34
C PRO A 157 -17.91 5.24 -5.81
N THR A 158 -19.06 5.51 -5.21
CA THR A 158 -19.16 5.87 -3.79
C THR A 158 -18.74 4.77 -2.82
N TRP A 159 -18.70 3.51 -3.29
CA TRP A 159 -18.28 2.38 -2.48
C TRP A 159 -16.75 2.25 -2.36
N ILE A 160 -15.97 2.97 -3.17
CA ILE A 160 -14.50 2.97 -3.06
C ILE A 160 -14.06 3.57 -1.72
N ASP A 161 -14.68 4.66 -1.28
CA ASP A 161 -14.37 5.27 0.02
C ASP A 161 -14.59 4.28 1.20
N GLU A 162 -15.64 3.45 1.11
CA GLU A 162 -15.91 2.41 2.11
C GLU A 162 -14.85 1.29 2.05
N PHE A 163 -14.44 0.90 0.84
CA PHE A 163 -13.38 -0.07 0.63
C PHE A 163 -12.04 0.41 1.22
N GLU A 164 -11.62 1.63 0.90
CA GLU A 164 -10.37 2.24 1.39
C GLU A 164 -10.35 2.34 2.92
N ALA A 165 -11.47 2.76 3.52
CA ALA A 165 -11.59 2.81 4.97
C ALA A 165 -11.39 1.43 5.62
N GLN A 166 -11.95 0.38 5.03
CA GLN A 166 -11.82 -0.99 5.53
C GLN A 166 -10.43 -1.58 5.28
N ALA A 167 -9.80 -1.24 4.16
CA ALA A 167 -8.42 -1.62 3.86
C ALA A 167 -7.47 -1.02 4.91
N LYS A 168 -7.65 0.26 5.26
CA LYS A 168 -6.87 0.94 6.29
C LYS A 168 -7.08 0.37 7.70
N GLU A 169 -8.31 -0.01 8.03
CA GLU A 169 -8.61 -0.70 9.30
C GLU A 169 -7.90 -2.06 9.36
N LEU A 170 -7.93 -2.82 8.26
CA LEU A 170 -7.22 -4.09 8.17
C LEU A 170 -5.71 -3.89 8.32
N ASP A 171 -5.10 -2.93 7.61
CA ASP A 171 -3.67 -2.63 7.73
C ASP A 171 -3.26 -2.30 9.17
N SER A 172 -4.09 -1.49 9.85
CA SER A 172 -3.88 -1.12 11.25
C SER A 172 -3.97 -2.35 12.18
N SER A 173 -4.98 -3.21 11.97
CA SER A 173 -5.17 -4.45 12.74
C SER A 173 -3.99 -5.41 12.58
N LEU A 174 -3.57 -5.65 11.33
CA LEU A 174 -2.45 -6.54 11.02
C LEU A 174 -1.12 -5.98 11.57
N THR A 175 -0.93 -4.66 11.51
CA THR A 175 0.28 -4.01 12.03
C THR A 175 0.37 -4.15 13.55
N GLU A 176 -0.75 -3.97 14.25
CA GLU A 176 -0.84 -4.14 15.69
C GLU A 176 -0.67 -5.61 16.11
N GLU A 177 -1.25 -6.55 15.38
CA GLU A 177 -1.06 -7.98 15.61
C GLU A 177 0.41 -8.38 15.45
N ARG A 178 1.07 -7.91 14.39
CA ARG A 178 2.50 -8.12 14.17
C ARG A 178 3.34 -7.57 15.33
N ARG A 179 3.06 -6.34 15.76
CA ARG A 179 3.74 -5.72 16.90
C ARG A 179 3.57 -6.55 18.17
N ARG A 180 2.37 -7.04 18.45
CA ARG A 180 2.10 -7.90 19.62
C ARG A 180 2.85 -9.21 19.55
N MET A 181 2.91 -9.85 18.39
CA MET A 181 3.67 -11.09 18.20
C MET A 181 5.17 -10.86 18.41
N ASP A 182 5.72 -9.77 17.87
CA ASP A 182 7.12 -9.39 18.09
C ASP A 182 7.42 -9.11 19.57
N ASP A 183 6.52 -8.40 20.26
CA ASP A 183 6.65 -8.11 21.69
C ASP A 183 6.55 -9.40 22.53
N GLN A 184 5.65 -10.33 22.17
CA GLN A 184 5.54 -11.64 22.82
C GLN A 184 6.79 -12.49 22.59
N LYS A 185 7.33 -12.51 21.37
CA LYS A 185 8.56 -13.22 21.04
C LYS A 185 9.75 -12.68 21.84
N LYS A 186 9.94 -11.36 21.85
CA LYS A 186 10.98 -10.71 22.66
C LYS A 186 10.81 -10.99 24.15
N LYS A 187 9.58 -11.00 24.66
CA LYS A 187 9.29 -11.34 26.06
C LYS A 187 9.62 -12.80 26.36
N ALA A 188 9.29 -13.74 25.48
CA ALA A 188 9.62 -15.14 25.63
C ALA A 188 11.13 -15.40 25.58
N GLU A 189 11.84 -14.74 24.66
CA GLU A 189 13.30 -14.78 24.57
C GLU A 189 13.96 -14.23 25.84
N ARG A 190 13.53 -13.08 26.34
CA ARG A 190 14.03 -12.53 27.61
C ARG A 190 13.73 -13.43 28.81
N ALA A 191 12.54 -14.02 28.87
CA ALA A 191 12.17 -14.94 29.94
C ALA A 191 13.07 -16.19 29.97
N ARG A 192 13.52 -16.69 28.81
CA ARG A 192 14.48 -17.80 28.70
C ARG A 192 15.81 -17.50 29.42
N PHE A 193 16.25 -16.25 29.41
CA PHE A 193 17.47 -15.81 30.07
C PHE A 193 17.25 -15.27 31.48
N GLY A 194 16.02 -15.31 32.02
CA GLY A 194 15.70 -14.62 33.28
C GLY A 194 16.52 -15.10 34.48
N ASP A 195 16.79 -16.40 34.59
CA ASP A 195 17.58 -16.95 35.69
C ASP A 195 19.08 -16.62 35.55
N VAL A 196 19.60 -16.71 34.33
CA VAL A 196 21.01 -16.39 33.99
C VAL A 196 21.28 -14.89 34.12
N ALA A 197 20.35 -14.05 33.65
CA ALA A 197 20.37 -12.60 33.81
C ALA A 197 20.34 -12.19 35.28
N ARG A 198 19.58 -12.92 36.13
CA ARG A 198 19.57 -12.67 37.58
C ARG A 198 20.90 -13.01 38.24
N GLU A 199 21.57 -14.06 37.79
CA GLU A 199 22.92 -14.41 38.24
C GLU A 199 23.93 -13.32 37.83
N LEU A 200 23.90 -12.89 36.58
CA LEU A 200 24.72 -11.80 36.08
C LEU A 200 24.47 -10.48 36.85
N CYS A 201 23.22 -10.16 37.13
CA CYS A 201 22.82 -8.96 37.89
C CYS A 201 23.35 -8.97 39.34
N LYS A 202 23.54 -10.14 39.94
CA LYS A 202 24.13 -10.28 41.29
C LYS A 202 25.65 -10.13 41.28
N HIS A 203 26.30 -10.21 40.13
CA HIS A 203 27.75 -10.15 40.05
C HIS A 203 28.25 -8.74 40.44
N PRO A 204 29.16 -8.59 41.42
CA PRO A 204 29.58 -7.29 41.93
C PRO A 204 30.14 -6.33 40.87
N ARG A 205 30.74 -6.89 39.81
CA ARG A 205 31.27 -6.10 38.69
C ARG A 205 30.20 -5.60 37.72
N PHE A 206 29.04 -6.25 37.65
CA PHE A 206 27.98 -5.87 36.71
C PHE A 206 27.34 -4.52 37.08
N ASN A 207 27.12 -4.29 38.38
CA ASN A 207 26.55 -3.05 38.93
C ASN A 207 27.61 -2.03 39.38
N ALA A 208 28.88 -2.25 39.06
CA ALA A 208 29.94 -1.31 39.42
C ALA A 208 29.72 0.04 38.72
N SER A 209 29.84 1.14 39.47
CA SER A 209 29.73 2.49 38.90
C SER A 209 30.73 2.66 37.75
N ARG A 210 30.28 3.17 36.60
CA ARG A 210 31.05 3.42 35.34
C ARG A 210 31.29 2.23 34.41
N TRP A 211 30.53 1.15 34.54
CA TRP A 211 30.56 0.07 33.55
C TRP A 211 29.62 0.37 32.38
N SER A 212 30.20 0.49 31.18
CA SER A 212 29.44 0.63 29.93
C SER A 212 28.80 -0.70 29.53
N PHE A 213 27.88 -0.65 28.58
CA PHE A 213 27.21 -1.84 28.05
C PHE A 213 28.21 -2.87 27.51
N GLU A 214 29.23 -2.42 26.78
CA GLU A 214 30.27 -3.28 26.20
C GLU A 214 31.10 -4.00 27.27
N LYS A 215 31.33 -3.37 28.42
CA LYS A 215 32.04 -4.01 29.56
C LYS A 215 31.16 -5.06 30.24
N ARG A 216 29.85 -4.84 30.29
CA ARG A 216 28.87 -5.81 30.79
C ARG A 216 28.73 -7.00 29.84
N GLU A 217 28.71 -6.76 28.52
CA GLU A 217 28.77 -7.82 27.52
C GLU A 217 30.07 -8.63 27.62
N TYR A 218 31.23 -7.98 27.76
CA TYR A 218 32.49 -8.70 27.92
C TYR A 218 32.51 -9.59 29.17
N LEU A 219 31.99 -9.10 30.29
CA LEU A 219 31.82 -9.89 31.51
C LEU A 219 30.86 -11.06 31.29
N ALA A 220 29.71 -10.82 30.64
CA ALA A 220 28.75 -11.85 30.31
C ALA A 220 29.37 -12.96 29.43
N LYS A 221 30.12 -12.61 28.38
CA LYS A 221 30.84 -13.59 27.53
C LYS A 221 31.84 -14.43 28.33
N SER A 222 32.47 -13.84 29.35
CA SER A 222 33.43 -14.57 30.20
C SER A 222 32.77 -15.51 31.20
N LEU A 223 31.54 -15.21 31.63
CA LEU A 223 30.80 -16.01 32.61
C LEU A 223 29.95 -17.10 31.95
N PHE A 224 29.48 -16.87 30.72
CA PHE A 224 28.60 -17.76 29.97
C PHE A 224 29.16 -18.02 28.56
N PRO A 225 30.32 -18.69 28.43
CA PRO A 225 31.00 -18.90 27.15
C PRO A 225 30.24 -19.80 26.16
N GLU A 226 29.23 -20.52 26.64
CA GLU A 226 28.34 -21.38 25.85
C GLU A 226 27.26 -20.62 25.07
N LEU A 227 27.00 -19.35 25.43
CA LEU A 227 26.01 -18.50 24.76
C LEU A 227 26.61 -17.77 23.58
N ASP A 228 25.83 -17.62 22.51
CA ASP A 228 26.25 -16.83 21.35
C ASP A 228 26.15 -15.31 21.61
N ASP A 229 26.73 -14.51 20.71
CA ASP A 229 26.77 -13.04 20.85
C ASP A 229 25.37 -12.40 20.91
N SER A 230 24.36 -12.99 20.26
CA SER A 230 22.98 -12.50 20.29
C SER A 230 22.32 -12.82 21.64
N GLU A 231 22.51 -14.04 22.13
CA GLU A 231 22.00 -14.49 23.44
C GLU A 231 22.63 -13.70 24.59
N ILE A 232 23.95 -13.45 24.53
CA ILE A 232 24.67 -12.61 25.49
C ILE A 232 24.08 -11.20 25.55
N ARG A 233 23.81 -10.60 24.38
CA ARG A 233 23.24 -9.25 24.30
C ARG A 233 21.86 -9.17 24.96
N ILE A 234 20.97 -10.13 24.66
CA ILE A 234 19.62 -10.21 25.24
C ILE A 234 19.71 -10.36 26.77
N MET A 235 20.58 -11.23 27.25
CA MET A 235 20.79 -11.45 28.68
C MET A 235 21.32 -10.20 29.39
N VAL A 236 22.27 -9.46 28.79
CA VAL A 236 22.83 -8.24 29.37
C VAL A 236 21.79 -7.12 29.43
N GLU A 237 20.97 -6.97 28.38
CA GLU A 237 19.83 -6.04 28.38
C GLU A 237 18.85 -6.38 29.50
N GLU A 238 18.50 -7.65 29.66
CA GLU A 238 17.56 -8.11 30.70
C GLU A 238 18.14 -7.92 32.12
N ALA A 239 19.41 -8.29 32.35
CA ALA A 239 20.09 -8.08 33.63
C ALA A 239 20.23 -6.58 33.96
N THR A 240 20.45 -5.73 32.95
CA THR A 240 20.46 -4.28 33.12
C THR A 240 19.08 -3.80 33.57
N ASN A 241 18.01 -4.20 32.88
CA ASN A 241 16.64 -3.83 33.25
C ASN A 241 16.30 -4.26 34.69
N MET A 242 16.70 -5.46 35.11
CA MET A 242 16.53 -5.94 36.49
C MET A 242 17.27 -5.06 37.51
N SER A 243 18.52 -4.68 37.22
CA SER A 243 19.31 -3.80 38.09
C SER A 243 18.66 -2.42 38.28
N TRP A 244 17.98 -1.87 37.26
CA TRP A 244 17.28 -0.60 37.37
C TRP A 244 16.01 -0.68 38.24
N ILE A 245 15.35 -1.84 38.29
CA ILE A 245 14.13 -2.06 39.08
C ILE A 245 14.46 -2.39 40.54
N GLN A 246 15.61 -3.02 40.80
CA GLN A 246 16.03 -3.47 42.14
C GLN A 246 16.94 -2.47 42.89
N GLY A 247 17.42 -1.42 42.22
CA GLY A 247 18.19 -0.33 42.82
C GLY A 247 17.30 0.83 43.25
#